data_AF-A0A2H0VWV7-F1
#
_entry.id   AF-A0A2H0VWV7-F1
#
_cell.length_a   1.000
_cell.length_b   1.000
_cell.length_c   1.000
_cell.angle_alpha   90.00
_cell.angle_beta   90.00
_cell.angle_gamma   90.00
#
_symmetry.space_group_name_H-M   'P 1'
#
loop_
_entity.id
_entity.type
_entity.pdbx_description
1 polymer ?
#
loop_
_entity_poly.entity_id
_entity_poly.type
_entity_poly.pdbx_seq_one_letter_code
_entity_poly.pdbx_strand_id
1 'polypeptide(L)'
;CPHTRDDCCDCRKPNPSSILDAQKKFDINLDESYFVGDRNTDIECGDNAGVKTVLVGNTDTEPCNPDYREKDLLSAVTNIILADGKN
;
A
#
# COMPACT_ATOMS: atom_id res chain seq x y z
N CYS A 1 -8.68 3.53 12.82
CA CYS A 1 -9.93 4.29 12.65
C CYS A 1 -11.11 3.43 13.11
N PRO A 2 -11.96 3.88 14.06
CA PRO A 2 -13.12 3.12 14.53
C PRO A 2 -14.38 3.30 13.66
N HIS A 3 -14.33 4.11 12.59
CA HIS A 3 -15.48 4.41 11.75
C HIS A 3 -15.88 3.22 10.85
N THR A 4 -17.18 3.05 10.71
CA THR A 4 -17.85 2.10 9.83
C THR A 4 -17.86 2.61 8.39
N ARG A 5 -18.38 1.80 7.45
CA ARG A 5 -18.53 2.23 6.05
C ARG A 5 -19.61 3.30 5.88
N ASP A 6 -20.60 3.32 6.77
CA ASP A 6 -21.75 4.24 6.73
C ASP A 6 -21.40 5.64 7.26
N ASP A 7 -20.27 5.76 7.96
CA ASP A 7 -19.80 7.05 8.51
C ASP A 7 -19.21 7.99 7.43
N CYS A 8 -19.23 7.58 6.15
CA CYS A 8 -18.70 8.33 4.99
C CYS A 8 -17.32 8.96 5.24
N CYS A 9 -16.48 8.29 6.03
CA CYS A 9 -15.17 8.80 6.40
C CYS A 9 -14.16 8.57 5.27
N ASP A 10 -13.42 9.63 4.92
CA ASP A 10 -12.33 9.58 3.94
C ASP A 10 -11.09 8.82 4.43
N CYS A 11 -11.12 8.32 5.66
CA CYS A 11 -10.00 7.67 6.32
C CYS A 11 -9.84 6.18 5.96
N ARG A 12 -10.78 5.59 5.23
CA ARG A 12 -10.76 4.16 4.91
C ARG A 12 -10.31 3.94 3.48
N LYS A 13 -9.40 2.96 3.31
CA LYS A 13 -9.01 2.44 1.99
C LYS A 13 -10.26 2.04 1.17
N PRO A 14 -10.31 2.34 -0.14
CA PRO A 14 -9.18 2.70 -1.00
C PRO A 14 -8.80 4.20 -1.03
N ASN A 15 -9.36 5.03 -0.13
CA ASN A 15 -8.96 6.42 -0.05
C ASN A 15 -7.48 6.58 0.42
N PRO A 16 -6.65 7.37 -0.27
CA PRO A 16 -5.22 7.55 0.02
C PRO A 16 -4.92 8.53 1.15
N SER A 17 -5.93 9.17 1.75
CA SER A 17 -5.78 10.27 2.72
C SER A 17 -4.74 9.99 3.82
N SER A 18 -4.74 8.77 4.37
CA SER A 18 -3.79 8.39 5.43
C SER A 18 -2.33 8.38 4.96
N ILE A 19 -2.07 8.05 3.69
CA ILE A 19 -0.72 8.07 3.09
C ILE A 19 -0.32 9.52 2.81
N LEU A 20 -1.22 10.32 2.22
CA LEU A 20 -0.96 11.74 1.91
C LEU A 20 -0.78 12.59 3.18
N ASP A 21 -1.49 12.26 4.26
CA ASP A 21 -1.30 12.90 5.56
C ASP A 21 0.06 12.51 6.17
N ALA A 22 0.48 11.25 6.04
CA ALA A 22 1.80 10.82 6.46
C ALA A 22 2.92 11.51 5.66
N GLN A 23 2.73 11.67 4.34
CA GLN A 23 3.63 12.43 3.47
C GLN A 23 3.87 13.84 4.02
N LYS A 24 2.78 14.59 4.27
CA LYS A 24 2.86 15.97 4.77
C LYS A 24 3.43 16.05 6.19
N LYS A 25 3.06 15.10 7.05
CA LYS A 25 3.44 15.13 8.47
C LYS A 25 4.90 14.77 8.69
N PHE A 26 5.45 13.87 7.88
CA PHE A 26 6.78 13.31 8.07
C PHE A 26 7.75 13.59 6.93
N ASP A 27 7.35 14.42 5.94
CA ASP A 27 8.15 14.78 4.77
C ASP A 27 8.67 13.55 4.01
N ILE A 28 7.75 12.61 3.74
CA ILE A 28 8.07 11.33 3.10
C ILE A 28 8.10 11.51 1.58
N ASN A 29 9.12 10.97 0.91
CA ASN A 29 9.12 10.85 -0.54
C ASN A 29 8.29 9.63 -0.98
N LEU A 30 7.15 9.87 -1.62
CA LEU A 30 6.25 8.79 -2.06
C LEU A 30 6.82 7.97 -3.22
N ASP A 31 7.62 8.57 -4.09
CA ASP A 31 8.23 7.88 -5.24
C ASP A 31 9.25 6.81 -4.81
N GLU A 32 9.84 7.00 -3.62
CA GLU A 32 10.77 6.05 -2.97
C GLU A 32 10.07 5.20 -1.90
N SER A 33 8.75 5.30 -1.78
CA SER A 33 7.97 4.58 -0.78
C SER A 33 7.23 3.37 -1.37
N TYR A 34 6.96 2.41 -0.49
CA TYR A 34 6.20 1.20 -0.80
C TYR A 34 4.99 1.09 0.12
N PHE A 35 3.87 0.67 -0.44
CA PHE A 35 2.67 0.30 0.30
C PHE A 35 2.41 -1.19 0.19
N VAL A 36 2.57 -1.89 1.31
CA VAL A 36 2.43 -3.35 1.40
C VAL A 36 1.08 -3.67 2.05
N GLY A 37 0.28 -4.52 1.41
CA GLY A 37 -1.03 -4.92 1.92
C GLY A 37 -1.46 -6.30 1.45
N ASP A 38 -2.48 -6.86 2.08
CA ASP A 38 -3.03 -8.20 1.80
C ASP A 38 -4.33 -8.16 0.99
N ARG A 39 -4.85 -6.95 0.73
CA ARG A 39 -6.13 -6.75 0.05
C ARG A 39 -6.03 -5.84 -1.16
N ASN A 40 -6.99 -6.00 -2.07
CA ASN A 40 -7.15 -5.13 -3.24
C ASN A 40 -7.35 -3.66 -2.88
N THR A 41 -8.09 -3.39 -1.80
CA THR A 41 -8.25 -2.03 -1.30
C THR A 41 -6.94 -1.40 -0.83
N ASP A 42 -5.95 -2.21 -0.44
CA ASP A 42 -4.61 -1.70 -0.12
C ASP A 42 -3.86 -1.28 -1.38
N ILE A 43 -3.94 -2.09 -2.42
CA ILE A 43 -3.31 -1.81 -3.72
C ILE A 43 -3.91 -0.56 -4.33
N GLU A 44 -5.24 -0.45 -4.37
CA GLU A 44 -5.91 0.75 -4.87
C GLU A 44 -5.60 1.99 -4.02
N CYS A 45 -5.46 1.85 -2.69
CA CYS A 45 -5.07 2.95 -1.83
C CYS A 45 -3.64 3.45 -2.13
N GLY A 46 -2.70 2.53 -2.33
CA GLY A 46 -1.32 2.88 -2.68
C GLY A 46 -1.22 3.51 -4.07
N ASP A 47 -1.91 2.94 -5.06
CA ASP A 47 -1.96 3.47 -6.43
C ASP A 47 -2.56 4.89 -6.45
N ASN A 48 -3.69 5.10 -5.77
CA ASN A 48 -4.29 6.43 -5.61
C ASN A 48 -3.38 7.45 -4.90
N ALA A 49 -2.44 6.98 -4.07
CA ALA A 49 -1.45 7.82 -3.40
C ALA A 49 -0.17 8.03 -4.24
N GLY A 50 0.01 7.31 -5.34
CA GLY A 50 1.21 7.36 -6.18
C GLY A 50 2.43 6.66 -5.55
N VAL A 51 2.23 5.64 -4.72
CA VAL A 51 3.32 4.84 -4.13
C VAL A 51 3.38 3.46 -4.78
N LYS A 52 4.59 2.88 -4.85
CA LYS A 52 4.76 1.50 -5.33
C LYS A 52 3.98 0.53 -4.44
N THR A 53 3.28 -0.42 -5.03
CA THR A 53 2.37 -1.33 -4.31
C THR A 53 2.90 -2.77 -4.28
N VAL A 54 2.77 -3.42 -3.13
CA VAL A 54 3.12 -4.84 -2.97
C VAL A 54 1.95 -5.58 -2.35
N LEU A 55 1.35 -6.52 -3.10
CA LEU A 55 0.37 -7.44 -2.53
C LEU A 55 1.08 -8.62 -1.89
N VAL A 56 0.80 -8.88 -0.62
CA VAL A 56 1.30 -10.06 0.09
C VAL A 56 0.21 -11.09 0.37
N GLY A 57 0.58 -12.36 0.28
CA GLY A 57 -0.31 -13.48 0.55
C GLY A 57 -1.16 -13.90 -0.65
N ASN A 58 -2.03 -14.88 -0.42
CA ASN A 58 -2.85 -15.53 -1.46
C ASN A 58 -4.35 -15.40 -1.17
N THR A 59 -4.73 -14.48 -0.28
CA THR A 59 -6.10 -14.39 0.26
C THR A 59 -7.06 -13.62 -0.63
N ASP A 60 -6.55 -12.71 -1.47
CA ASP A 60 -7.40 -11.93 -2.36
C ASP A 60 -7.43 -12.54 -3.77
N THR A 61 -8.60 -13.05 -4.15
CA THR A 61 -8.86 -13.64 -5.47
C THR A 61 -9.42 -12.63 -6.46
N GLU A 62 -9.78 -11.45 -5.98
CA GLU A 62 -10.28 -10.39 -6.84
C GLU A 62 -9.14 -9.82 -7.70
N PRO A 63 -9.39 -9.52 -8.99
CA PRO A 63 -8.36 -8.98 -9.87
C PRO A 63 -7.91 -7.59 -9.42
N CYS A 64 -6.62 -7.44 -9.17
CA CYS A 64 -5.95 -6.16 -8.94
C CYS A 64 -4.59 -6.15 -9.65
N ASN A 65 -4.04 -4.95 -9.89
CA ASN A 65 -2.78 -4.75 -10.59
C ASN A 65 -1.72 -4.12 -9.67
N PRO A 66 -1.18 -4.87 -8.68
CA PRO A 66 -0.08 -4.37 -7.87
C PRO A 66 1.21 -4.36 -8.69
N ASP A 67 2.14 -3.48 -8.35
CA ASP A 67 3.48 -3.45 -8.97
C ASP A 67 4.25 -4.74 -8.69
N TYR A 68 4.07 -5.29 -7.48
CA TYR A 68 4.72 -6.52 -7.05
C TYR A 68 3.78 -7.44 -6.27
N ARG A 69 4.10 -8.74 -6.27
CA ARG A 69 3.39 -9.77 -5.51
C ARG A 69 4.38 -10.66 -4.78
N GLU A 70 4.14 -10.88 -3.50
CA GLU A 70 4.97 -11.76 -2.67
C GLU A 70 4.12 -12.64 -1.75
N LYS A 71 4.70 -13.75 -1.28
CA LYS A 71 3.97 -14.68 -0.41
C LYS A 71 3.71 -14.14 1.00
N ASP A 72 4.60 -13.28 1.50
CA ASP A 72 4.61 -12.76 2.85
C ASP A 72 5.43 -11.46 2.93
N LEU A 73 5.33 -10.78 4.08
CA LEU A 73 6.04 -9.52 4.32
C LEU A 73 7.57 -9.69 4.29
N LEU A 74 8.08 -10.83 4.75
CA LEU A 74 9.52 -11.07 4.75
C LEU A 74 10.06 -11.07 3.32
N SER A 75 9.37 -11.77 2.42
CA SER A 75 9.75 -11.88 1.00
C SER A 75 9.58 -10.54 0.29
N ALA A 76 8.53 -9.78 0.61
CA ALA A 76 8.35 -8.40 0.14
C ALA A 76 9.55 -7.51 0.50
N VAL A 77 10.03 -7.59 1.74
CA VAL A 77 11.17 -6.80 2.18
C VAL A 77 12.47 -7.28 1.51
N THR A 78 12.74 -8.58 1.50
CA THR A 78 14.04 -9.09 1.03
C THR A 78 14.21 -9.00 -0.49
N ASN A 79 13.15 -9.26 -1.25
CA ASN A 79 13.24 -9.42 -2.70
C ASN A 79 12.95 -8.13 -3.46
N ILE A 80 12.18 -7.22 -2.85
CA ILE A 80 11.75 -5.98 -3.51
C ILE A 80 12.40 -4.79 -2.82
N ILE A 81 12.02 -4.51 -1.57
CA ILE A 81 12.38 -3.24 -0.90
C ILE A 81 13.90 -3.13 -0.69
N LEU A 82 14.54 -4.17 -0.14
CA LEU A 82 15.99 -4.18 0.06
C LEU A 82 16.79 -4.44 -1.22
N ALA A 83 16.14 -4.93 -2.28
CA ALA A 83 16.78 -5.13 -3.57
C ALA A 83 16.81 -3.82 -4.37
N ASP A 84 15.78 -2.99 -4.30
CA ASP A 84 15.70 -1.70 -5.01
C ASP A 84 16.75 -0.71 -4.48
N GLY A 85 16.94 -0.65 -3.16
CA GLY A 85 17.92 0.23 -2.51
C GLY A 85 19.39 -0.18 -2.67
N LYS A 86 19.70 -1.23 -3.42
CA LYS A 86 21.08 -1.67 -3.71
C LYS A 86 21.60 -1.22 -5.09
N ASN A 87 20.80 -0.45 -5.84
CA ASN A 87 21.17 0.10 -7.15
C ASN A 87 21.68 1.54 -7.04
#